data_AF-A0A6C0ARB3-F1
#
_entry.id   AF-A0A6C0ARB3-F1
#
_cell.length_a   1.000
_cell.length_b   1.000
_cell.length_c   1.000
_cell.angle_alpha   90.00
_cell.angle_beta   90.00
_cell.angle_gamma   90.00
#
_symmetry.space_group_name_H-M   'P 1'
#
loop_
_entity.id
_entity.type
_entity.pdbx_description
1 polymer ?
#
loop_
_entity_poly.entity_id
_entity_poly.type
_entity_poly.pdbx_seq_one_letter_code
_entity_poly.pdbx_strand_id
1 'polypeptide(L)'
;MSCAKNTSVTNETHSITVNPQFFQNITKNSRQYLNSSCRKISNAYPSFTPAIYSLSVTTSESDVYSLVYVDGNNFLPSVYGTTYVNFGNYKNLPITFYSPNQLSFVVPLNVLIGLYNVTVVNVYNSNFSPAVNLTYAGNLNYSNSITYTIT
;
A
#
# COMPACT_ATOMS: atom_id res chain seq x y z
N MET A 1 0.51 26.53 -5.20
CA MET A 1 0.98 25.13 -5.08
C MET A 1 2.50 25.16 -5.14
N SER A 2 3.16 24.70 -4.09
CA SER A 2 4.60 24.79 -3.90
C SER A 2 5.27 23.55 -4.49
N CYS A 3 6.35 23.73 -5.26
CA CYS A 3 7.19 22.61 -5.72
C CYS A 3 8.46 22.56 -4.86
N ALA A 4 8.70 21.41 -4.23
CA ALA A 4 9.90 21.16 -3.45
C ALA A 4 11.13 21.06 -4.37
N LYS A 5 12.17 21.81 -4.02
CA LYS A 5 13.46 21.85 -4.70
C LYS A 5 14.24 20.59 -4.32
N ASN A 6 14.73 19.85 -5.30
CA ASN A 6 15.54 18.66 -5.09
C ASN A 6 16.92 19.09 -4.58
N THR A 7 17.27 18.68 -3.36
CA THR A 7 18.56 18.95 -2.73
C THR A 7 19.51 17.81 -3.04
N SER A 8 20.64 18.10 -3.68
CA SER A 8 21.83 17.25 -3.65
C SER A 8 22.98 18.06 -3.06
N VAL A 9 23.39 17.66 -1.86
CA VAL A 9 24.56 18.11 -1.06
C VAL A 9 25.83 17.61 -1.80
N THR A 10 26.94 18.32 -2.00
CA THR A 10 28.04 18.82 -1.12
C THR A 10 29.00 19.59 -2.08
N ASN A 11 29.78 20.63 -1.76
CA ASN A 11 30.74 20.90 -0.68
C ASN A 11 30.87 22.41 -0.43
N GLU A 12 31.26 22.76 0.78
CA GLU A 12 31.48 24.12 1.29
C GLU A 12 32.59 24.88 0.55
N THR A 13 32.36 26.15 0.22
CA THR A 13 33.02 27.31 0.85
C THR A 13 32.63 28.61 0.13
N HIS A 14 32.20 29.59 0.92
CA HIS A 14 31.97 30.99 0.54
C HIS A 14 33.30 31.59 0.06
N SER A 15 33.38 32.41 -0.98
CA SER A 15 32.78 33.74 -1.14
C SER A 15 33.27 34.35 -2.47
N ILE A 16 32.55 35.32 -3.02
CA ILE A 16 33.05 36.60 -3.60
C ILE A 16 32.00 37.14 -4.59
N THR A 17 31.66 38.40 -4.33
CA THR A 17 30.84 39.37 -5.09
C THR A 17 31.09 39.33 -6.60
N VAL A 18 30.04 39.25 -7.43
CA VAL A 18 30.17 39.39 -8.89
C VAL A 18 29.15 40.39 -9.47
N ASN A 19 29.71 41.55 -9.81
CA ASN A 19 29.38 42.57 -10.82
C ASN A 19 28.00 42.51 -11.56
N PRO A 20 27.15 43.57 -11.48
CA PRO A 20 25.81 43.62 -12.10
C PRO A 20 25.79 43.73 -13.64
N GLN A 21 26.94 43.71 -14.32
CA GLN A 21 27.02 43.83 -15.79
C GLN A 21 26.67 42.53 -16.54
N PHE A 22 26.41 41.41 -15.85
CA PHE A 22 26.13 40.11 -16.49
C PHE A 22 24.67 39.87 -16.88
N PHE A 23 23.72 40.71 -16.42
CA PHE A 23 22.28 40.45 -16.60
C PHE A 23 21.65 41.05 -17.87
N GLN A 24 22.39 41.81 -18.69
CA GLN A 24 21.78 42.49 -19.83
C GLN A 24 21.73 41.69 -21.14
N ASN A 25 22.33 40.50 -21.22
CA ASN A 25 22.45 39.76 -22.49
C ASN A 25 21.57 38.51 -22.63
N ILE A 26 20.65 38.22 -21.70
CA ILE A 26 19.71 37.09 -21.82
C ILE A 26 18.27 37.59 -22.00
N THR A 27 18.04 38.58 -22.88
CA THR A 27 16.66 38.97 -23.27
C THR A 27 16.43 39.03 -24.77
N LYS A 28 17.36 38.52 -25.59
CA LYS A 28 17.14 38.39 -27.02
C LYS A 28 17.59 37.01 -27.49
N ASN A 29 16.65 36.30 -28.11
CA ASN A 29 16.82 35.02 -28.82
C ASN A 29 16.62 33.75 -28.00
N SER A 30 15.35 33.37 -27.82
CA SER A 30 14.87 32.08 -28.33
C SER A 30 13.37 31.92 -28.04
N ARG A 31 12.54 32.36 -28.99
CA ARG A 31 11.24 31.71 -29.18
C ARG A 31 11.51 30.32 -29.76
N GLN A 32 11.98 29.40 -28.93
CA GLN A 32 11.96 27.99 -29.27
C GLN A 32 10.61 27.45 -28.79
N TYR A 33 9.77 27.09 -29.76
CA TYR A 33 8.63 26.22 -29.55
C TYR A 33 9.15 24.92 -28.93
N LEU A 34 9.14 24.84 -27.61
CA LEU A 34 9.22 23.57 -26.90
C LEU A 34 7.85 22.91 -27.06
N ASN A 35 7.65 22.27 -28.21
CA ASN A 35 6.83 21.06 -28.28
C ASN A 35 7.58 19.98 -27.48
N SER A 36 7.70 20.17 -26.17
CA SER A 36 8.03 19.08 -25.27
C SER A 36 6.75 18.25 -25.18
N SER A 37 6.63 17.28 -26.08
CA SER A 37 5.79 16.11 -25.83
C SER A 37 6.37 15.42 -24.61
N CYS A 38 6.04 15.91 -23.42
CA CYS A 38 6.27 15.20 -22.18
C CYS A 38 5.54 13.88 -22.36
N ARG A 39 6.29 12.79 -22.56
CA ARG A 39 5.72 11.45 -22.42
C ARG A 39 5.13 11.43 -21.02
N LYS A 40 3.80 11.48 -20.93
CA LYS A 40 3.09 11.18 -19.69
C LYS A 40 3.36 9.70 -19.44
N ILE A 41 4.49 9.40 -18.81
CA ILE A 41 4.69 8.09 -18.22
C ILE A 41 3.68 8.07 -17.08
N SER A 42 2.56 7.38 -17.32
CA SER A 42 1.64 7.02 -16.27
C SER A 42 2.40 6.02 -15.40
N ASN A 43 3.08 6.51 -14.38
CA ASN A 43 3.56 5.65 -13.31
C ASN A 43 2.28 5.15 -12.62
N ALA A 44 1.80 3.97 -13.01
CA ALA A 44 0.78 3.28 -12.24
C ALA A 44 1.38 3.01 -10.86
N TYR A 45 0.76 3.56 -9.83
CA TYR A 45 1.10 3.17 -8.46
C TYR A 45 0.93 1.65 -8.32
N PRO A 46 1.78 0.98 -7.52
CA PRO A 46 1.57 -0.43 -7.24
C PRO A 46 0.16 -0.63 -6.67
N SER A 47 -0.49 -1.71 -7.06
CA SER A 47 -1.84 -2.01 -6.57
C SER A 47 -1.80 -2.30 -5.08
N PHE A 48 -2.72 -1.69 -4.33
CA PHE A 48 -2.94 -1.99 -2.91
C PHE A 48 -4.07 -2.99 -2.70
N THR A 49 -4.66 -3.48 -3.78
CA THR A 49 -5.67 -4.52 -3.74
C THR A 49 -4.97 -5.85 -3.42
N PRO A 50 -5.27 -6.47 -2.27
CA PRO A 50 -4.73 -7.77 -1.93
C PRO A 50 -5.32 -8.83 -2.87
N ALA A 51 -4.57 -9.89 -3.16
CA ALA A 51 -5.12 -11.09 -3.79
C ALA A 51 -4.73 -12.32 -2.98
N ILE A 52 -5.65 -13.28 -2.91
CA ILE A 52 -5.43 -14.58 -2.29
C ILE A 52 -5.26 -15.60 -3.40
N TYR A 53 -4.19 -16.38 -3.34
CA TYR A 53 -3.94 -17.48 -4.26
C TYR A 53 -4.34 -18.83 -3.65
N SER A 54 -4.00 -19.05 -2.38
CA SER A 54 -4.28 -20.31 -1.68
C SER A 54 -4.36 -20.14 -0.17
N LEU A 55 -4.99 -21.13 0.48
CA LEU A 55 -4.99 -21.32 1.92
C LEU A 55 -4.25 -22.63 2.22
N SER A 56 -3.51 -22.71 3.33
CA SER A 56 -2.83 -23.95 3.74
C SER A 56 -3.79 -25.10 4.01
N VAL A 57 -4.98 -24.78 4.50
CA VAL A 57 -6.12 -25.67 4.69
C VAL A 57 -7.38 -24.94 4.27
N THR A 58 -8.34 -25.67 3.71
CA THR A 58 -9.65 -25.15 3.28
C THR A 58 -10.80 -25.74 4.09
N THR A 59 -10.49 -26.57 5.08
CA THR A 59 -11.46 -27.27 5.92
C THR A 59 -10.96 -27.35 7.37
N SER A 60 -11.84 -27.18 8.35
CA SER A 60 -11.57 -27.50 9.75
C SER A 60 -12.84 -27.86 10.51
N GLU A 61 -12.68 -28.56 11.63
CA GLU A 61 -13.79 -28.89 12.52
C GLU A 61 -14.29 -27.66 13.29
N SER A 62 -15.59 -27.62 13.56
CA SER A 62 -16.20 -26.66 14.50
C SER A 62 -15.52 -26.74 15.87
N ASP A 63 -15.33 -25.58 16.50
CA ASP A 63 -14.80 -25.43 17.87
C ASP A 63 -13.37 -25.97 18.10
N VAL A 64 -12.62 -26.20 17.02
CA VAL A 64 -11.21 -26.62 17.07
C VAL A 64 -10.29 -25.47 16.64
N TYR A 65 -9.23 -25.25 17.42
CA TYR A 65 -8.19 -24.29 17.08
C TYR A 65 -7.56 -24.65 15.74
N SER A 66 -7.74 -23.77 14.75
CA SER A 66 -7.25 -23.96 13.39
C SER A 66 -6.50 -22.72 12.93
N LEU A 67 -5.20 -22.86 12.73
CA LEU A 67 -4.33 -21.82 12.17
C LEU A 67 -4.25 -22.01 10.64
N VAL A 68 -4.59 -20.96 9.90
CA VAL A 68 -4.62 -20.99 8.43
C VAL A 68 -3.62 -20.00 7.89
N TYR A 69 -2.68 -20.48 7.06
CA TYR A 69 -1.79 -19.63 6.29
C TYR A 69 -2.47 -19.23 4.98
N VAL A 70 -2.24 -18.00 4.57
CA VAL A 70 -2.81 -17.39 3.37
C VAL A 70 -1.64 -16.96 2.49
N ASP A 71 -1.53 -17.57 1.32
CA ASP A 71 -0.56 -17.17 0.30
C ASP A 71 -1.24 -16.27 -0.72
N GLY A 72 -0.56 -15.19 -1.08
CA GLY A 72 -1.15 -14.14 -1.91
C GLY A 72 -0.17 -13.06 -2.31
N ASN A 73 -0.69 -11.85 -2.51
CA ASN A 73 0.11 -10.67 -2.78
C ASN A 73 -0.49 -9.39 -2.19
N ASN A 74 0.33 -8.35 -2.18
CA ASN A 74 -0.02 -6.99 -1.76
C ASN A 74 -0.56 -6.90 -0.33
N PHE A 75 -0.19 -7.80 0.58
CA PHE A 75 -0.52 -7.65 2.00
C PHE A 75 0.29 -6.50 2.60
N LEU A 76 -0.34 -5.69 3.45
CA LEU A 76 0.30 -4.51 4.04
C LEU A 76 0.80 -4.78 5.46
N PRO A 77 2.05 -4.42 5.78
CA PRO A 77 2.52 -4.39 7.16
C PRO A 77 1.91 -3.20 7.90
N SER A 78 1.91 -3.27 9.23
CA SER A 78 1.36 -2.24 10.12
C SER A 78 1.95 -0.84 9.92
N VAL A 79 3.17 -0.73 9.40
CA VAL A 79 3.87 0.54 9.18
C VAL A 79 3.28 1.32 7.99
N TYR A 80 2.69 0.64 7.01
CA TYR A 80 2.16 1.26 5.77
C TYR A 80 0.63 1.16 5.65
N GLY A 81 -0.02 0.40 6.53
CA GLY A 81 -1.46 0.20 6.53
C GLY A 81 -1.89 -0.81 7.57
N THR A 82 -3.10 -1.32 7.46
CA THR A 82 -3.63 -2.41 8.28
C THR A 82 -4.19 -3.48 7.38
N THR A 83 -3.82 -4.74 7.63
CA THR A 83 -4.37 -5.91 6.95
C THR A 83 -5.16 -6.73 7.95
N TYR A 84 -6.34 -7.21 7.57
CA TYR A 84 -7.12 -8.16 8.37
C TYR A 84 -7.86 -9.14 7.47
N VAL A 85 -8.35 -10.22 8.06
CA VAL A 85 -9.14 -11.25 7.36
C VAL A 85 -10.61 -11.13 7.74
N ASN A 86 -11.50 -11.30 6.77
CA ASN A 86 -12.90 -11.60 7.01
C ASN A 86 -13.15 -13.07 6.70
N PHE A 87 -13.87 -13.74 7.58
CA PHE A 87 -14.27 -15.13 7.48
C PHE A 87 -15.81 -15.20 7.53
N GLY A 88 -16.47 -15.17 6.37
CA GLY A 88 -17.93 -15.03 6.26
C GLY A 88 -18.46 -13.82 7.05
N ASN A 89 -19.26 -14.07 8.09
CA ASN A 89 -19.83 -13.02 8.96
C ASN A 89 -18.86 -12.50 10.02
N TYR A 90 -17.75 -13.20 10.28
CA TYR A 90 -16.71 -12.78 11.21
C TYR A 90 -15.78 -11.80 10.49
N LYS A 91 -15.85 -10.52 10.87
CA LYS A 91 -15.09 -9.45 10.22
C LYS A 91 -13.90 -9.01 11.09
N ASN A 92 -12.88 -8.42 10.45
CA ASN A 92 -11.73 -7.82 11.13
C ASN A 92 -10.94 -8.80 12.00
N LEU A 93 -10.78 -10.04 11.55
CA LEU A 93 -9.97 -11.03 12.26
C LEU A 93 -8.50 -10.60 12.27
N PRO A 94 -7.83 -10.68 13.44
CA PRO A 94 -6.42 -10.36 13.55
C PRO A 94 -5.58 -11.35 12.74
N ILE A 95 -4.46 -10.85 12.22
CA ILE A 95 -3.52 -11.62 11.40
C ILE A 95 -2.12 -11.57 11.99
N THR A 96 -1.33 -12.59 11.71
CA THR A 96 0.13 -12.55 11.83
C THR A 96 0.70 -12.28 10.45
N PHE A 97 1.39 -11.14 10.29
CA PHE A 97 2.01 -10.75 9.03
C PHE A 97 3.42 -11.32 8.94
N TYR A 98 3.71 -12.09 7.88
CA TYR A 98 5.06 -12.60 7.61
C TYR A 98 5.73 -11.82 6.49
N SER A 99 5.00 -11.58 5.40
CA SER A 99 5.50 -10.85 4.24
C SER A 99 4.33 -10.29 3.42
N PRO A 100 4.59 -9.42 2.43
CA PRO A 100 3.56 -8.97 1.48
C PRO A 100 2.88 -10.09 0.70
N ASN A 101 3.40 -11.31 0.77
CA ASN A 101 2.90 -12.49 0.07
C ASN A 101 2.33 -13.55 1.00
N GLN A 102 2.48 -13.39 2.33
CA GLN A 102 2.06 -14.42 3.28
C GLN A 102 1.63 -13.82 4.62
N LEU A 103 0.49 -14.29 5.12
CA LEU A 103 -0.04 -14.01 6.46
C LEU A 103 -0.70 -15.27 7.03
N SER A 104 -1.03 -15.26 8.31
CA SER A 104 -1.91 -16.28 8.90
C SER A 104 -3.00 -15.66 9.75
N PHE A 105 -4.09 -16.39 9.93
CA PHE A 105 -5.17 -16.05 10.85
C PHE A 105 -5.68 -17.32 11.56
N VAL A 106 -6.39 -17.12 12.67
CA VAL A 106 -7.02 -18.20 13.43
C VAL A 106 -8.51 -18.23 13.14
N VAL A 107 -9.06 -19.40 12.84
CA VAL A 107 -10.50 -19.61 12.68
C VAL A 107 -11.19 -19.40 14.05
N PRO A 108 -12.28 -18.61 14.14
CA PRO A 108 -12.96 -18.39 15.42
C PRO A 108 -13.52 -19.69 16.05
N LEU A 109 -13.48 -19.79 17.38
CA LEU A 109 -13.79 -21.02 18.15
C LEU A 109 -15.28 -21.28 18.43
N ASN A 110 -16.21 -20.68 17.69
CA ASN A 110 -17.66 -20.88 17.84
C ASN A 110 -18.36 -20.66 16.50
N VAL A 111 -17.82 -21.28 15.46
CA VAL A 111 -18.29 -21.12 14.08
C VAL A 111 -19.16 -22.31 13.74
N LEU A 112 -20.40 -22.02 13.32
CA LEU A 112 -21.32 -23.06 12.90
C LEU A 112 -20.78 -23.82 11.68
N ILE A 113 -21.14 -25.09 11.56
CA ILE A 113 -20.84 -25.93 10.40
C ILE A 113 -21.41 -25.26 9.13
N GLY A 114 -20.60 -25.16 8.08
CA GLY A 114 -21.01 -24.53 6.83
C GLY A 114 -19.88 -24.01 5.95
N LEU A 115 -20.25 -23.29 4.89
CA LEU A 115 -19.33 -22.68 3.93
C LEU A 115 -19.13 -21.20 4.24
N TYR A 116 -17.87 -20.78 4.28
CA TYR A 116 -17.45 -19.43 4.61
C TYR A 116 -16.55 -18.86 3.51
N ASN A 117 -16.81 -17.61 3.13
CA ASN A 117 -15.93 -16.89 2.21
C ASN A 117 -14.82 -16.21 3.01
N VAL A 118 -13.58 -16.53 2.68
CA VAL A 118 -12.40 -15.89 3.23
C VAL A 118 -11.96 -14.78 2.30
N THR A 119 -11.85 -13.56 2.82
CA THR A 119 -11.32 -12.39 2.08
C THR A 119 -10.32 -11.65 2.94
N VAL A 120 -9.25 -11.15 2.35
CA VAL A 120 -8.29 -10.25 2.99
C VAL A 120 -8.69 -8.82 2.65
N VAL A 121 -8.60 -7.93 3.65
CA VAL A 121 -8.86 -6.51 3.48
C VAL A 121 -7.64 -5.71 3.90
N ASN A 122 -7.21 -4.84 2.99
CA ASN A 122 -6.20 -3.83 3.26
C ASN A 122 -6.88 -2.50 3.55
N VAL A 123 -6.37 -1.79 4.54
CA VAL A 123 -6.75 -0.43 4.89
C VAL A 123 -5.51 0.44 4.83
N TYR A 124 -5.53 1.47 3.99
CA TYR A 124 -4.45 2.46 3.94
C TYR A 124 -5.00 3.87 3.74
N ASN A 125 -4.26 4.84 4.24
CA ASN A 125 -4.53 6.24 3.99
C ASN A 125 -3.80 6.60 2.69
N SER A 126 -4.44 7.27 1.74
CA SER A 126 -3.87 7.58 0.40
C SER A 126 -2.55 8.38 0.40
N ASN A 127 -2.02 8.70 1.58
CA ASN A 127 -0.70 9.31 1.77
C ASN A 127 0.33 8.21 2.10
N PHE A 128 1.18 7.88 1.12
CA PHE A 128 2.38 7.05 1.30
C PHE A 128 3.48 7.69 2.16
N SER A 129 3.23 8.90 2.67
CA SER A 129 4.13 9.58 3.58
C SER A 129 3.64 9.40 5.01
N PRO A 130 4.47 8.89 5.94
CA PRO A 130 4.11 8.80 7.34
C PRO A 130 4.05 10.22 7.91
N ALA A 131 2.88 10.86 7.81
CA ALA A 131 2.57 12.06 8.57
C ALA A 131 1.83 11.63 9.83
N VAL A 132 2.56 11.77 10.94
CA VAL A 132 2.17 11.71 12.34
C VAL A 132 0.72 12.18 12.57
N ASN A 133 -0.08 11.37 13.27
CA ASN A 133 -1.35 11.71 13.93
C ASN A 133 -2.49 12.28 13.06
N LEU A 134 -2.84 11.63 11.95
CA LEU A 134 -4.10 11.93 11.27
C LEU A 134 -4.98 10.67 11.15
N THR A 135 -6.09 10.67 11.87
CA THR A 135 -7.18 9.67 11.80
C THR A 135 -8.03 9.96 10.55
N TYR A 136 -7.57 9.48 9.39
CA TYR A 136 -8.43 9.38 8.22
C TYR A 136 -9.17 8.04 8.21
N ALA A 137 -10.41 8.03 7.70
CA ALA A 137 -11.06 6.78 7.33
C ALA A 137 -10.27 6.18 6.16
N GLY A 138 -9.47 5.14 6.44
CA GLY A 138 -8.63 4.49 5.44
C GLY A 138 -9.46 3.84 4.34
N ASN A 139 -8.90 3.76 3.13
CA ASN A 139 -9.58 3.13 1.99
C ASN A 139 -9.53 1.62 2.12
N LEU A 140 -10.71 0.98 2.11
CA LEU A 140 -10.84 -0.46 2.17
C LEU A 140 -10.63 -1.07 0.78
N ASN A 141 -9.70 -2.02 0.68
CA ASN A 141 -9.43 -2.78 -0.54
C ASN A 141 -9.59 -4.28 -0.25
N TYR A 142 -10.49 -4.93 -0.98
CA TYR A 142 -10.87 -6.32 -0.78
C TYR A 142 -10.16 -7.22 -1.79
N SER A 143 -9.75 -8.40 -1.35
CA SER A 143 -9.28 -9.46 -2.23
C SER A 143 -10.43 -10.20 -2.92
N ASN A 144 -10.07 -11.09 -3.85
CA ASN A 144 -10.92 -12.22 -4.20
C ASN A 144 -11.25 -13.08 -2.98
N SER A 145 -12.31 -13.88 -3.07
CA SER A 145 -12.71 -14.81 -2.01
C SER A 145 -12.27 -16.25 -2.31
N ILE A 146 -11.85 -16.97 -1.28
CA ILE A 146 -11.71 -18.44 -1.29
C ILE A 146 -12.76 -19.04 -0.34
N THR A 147 -13.41 -20.11 -0.78
CA THR A 147 -14.36 -20.86 0.06
C THR A 147 -13.62 -21.75 1.05
N TYR A 148 -14.05 -21.71 2.30
CA TYR A 148 -13.57 -22.50 3.41
C TYR A 148 -14.74 -23.25 4.05
N THR A 149 -14.56 -24.51 4.42
CA THR A 149 -15.62 -25.35 4.99
C THR A 149 -15.36 -25.60 6.48
N ILE A 150 -16.38 -25.41 7.30
CA ILE A 150 -16.39 -25.89 8.68
C ILE A 150 -17.22 -27.16 8.72
N THR A 151 -16.63 -28.26 9.20
CA THR A 151 -17.24 -29.58 9.38
C THR A 151 -17.64 -29.85 10.81
#